data_AF-A0A1C7N1E4-F1
#
_entry.id   AF-A0A1C7N1E4-F1
#
_cell.length_a   1.000
_cell.length_b   1.000
_cell.length_c   1.000
_cell.angle_alpha   90.00
_cell.angle_beta   90.00
_cell.angle_gamma   90.00
#
_symmetry.space_group_name_H-M   'P 1'
#
loop_
_entity.id
_entity.type
_entity.pdbx_description
1 polymer ?
#
loop_
_entity_poly.entity_id
_entity_poly.type
_entity_poly.pdbx_seq_one_letter_code
_entity_poly.pdbx_strand_id
1 'polypeptide(L)'
;MSVQGFWGLVLHPGKTYSQIVSASFRIAIASLTEQISENKRTTVTVVVDNKEYVLCTLIPNKIEQQSLDHTFVEGEEVTFAVKGENIVHLTGNYVFTDDDEEMGSEVDSDEEMGSEVDSDEEELLKNLPENITPEQLREFLNQQGDSDDEIDSDEIISAEESENDDEEEEEEEEEEE
;
A
#
# COMPACT_ATOMS: atom_id res chain seq x y z
N MET A 1 -5.24 19.17 -12.40
CA MET A 1 -4.34 18.17 -11.76
C MET A 1 -4.21 18.45 -10.27
N SER A 2 -5.15 17.94 -9.51
CA SER A 2 -5.06 17.79 -8.07
C SER A 2 -4.13 16.61 -7.73
N VAL A 3 -3.49 16.64 -6.55
CA VAL A 3 -2.58 15.60 -6.06
C VAL A 3 -3.29 14.83 -4.95
N GLN A 4 -3.38 13.50 -5.06
CA GLN A 4 -4.24 12.70 -4.18
C GLN A 4 -3.52 11.50 -3.54
N GLY A 5 -2.28 11.72 -3.11
CA GLY A 5 -1.54 10.77 -2.29
C GLY A 5 -0.20 10.36 -2.87
N PHE A 6 0.54 9.59 -2.08
CA PHE A 6 1.88 9.11 -2.41
C PHE A 6 1.81 7.91 -3.35
N TRP A 7 2.67 7.91 -4.37
CA TRP A 7 2.93 6.74 -5.20
C TRP A 7 4.41 6.35 -5.07
N GLY A 8 4.69 5.05 -5.03
CA GLY A 8 6.06 4.55 -4.96
C GLY A 8 6.20 3.14 -5.52
N LEU A 9 7.39 2.86 -6.07
CA LEU A 9 7.75 1.56 -6.61
C LEU A 9 9.25 1.29 -6.38
N VAL A 10 9.56 0.10 -5.86
CA VAL A 10 10.95 -0.36 -5.66
C VAL A 10 11.33 -1.30 -6.80
N LEU A 11 12.31 -0.90 -7.61
CA LEU A 11 12.84 -1.68 -8.72
C LEU A 11 14.07 -2.48 -8.27
N HIS A 12 13.98 -3.81 -8.36
CA HIS A 12 15.11 -4.71 -8.16
C HIS A 12 15.77 -5.11 -9.49
N PRO A 13 17.11 -5.24 -9.53
CA PRO A 13 17.85 -5.80 -10.66
C PRO A 13 17.28 -7.14 -11.14
N GLY A 14 17.16 -7.29 -12.46
CA GLY A 14 16.66 -8.52 -13.09
C GLY A 14 15.16 -8.76 -12.95
N LYS A 15 14.41 -7.89 -12.24
CA LYS A 15 12.96 -7.93 -12.17
C LYS A 15 12.32 -6.87 -13.07
N THR A 16 11.13 -7.18 -13.56
CA THR A 16 10.29 -6.28 -14.35
C THR A 16 8.93 -6.15 -13.66
N TYR A 17 8.37 -4.95 -13.71
CA TYR A 17 7.13 -4.60 -13.01
C TYR A 17 6.13 -4.10 -14.05
N SER A 18 5.23 -4.99 -14.46
CA SER A 18 4.20 -4.71 -15.45
C SER A 18 2.86 -4.45 -14.77
N GLN A 19 2.15 -3.41 -15.19
CA GLN A 19 0.81 -3.11 -14.72
C GLN A 19 0.01 -2.39 -15.80
N ILE A 20 -1.31 -2.54 -15.72
CA ILE A 20 -2.25 -1.58 -16.30
C ILE A 20 -2.46 -0.50 -15.24
N VAL A 21 -2.28 0.76 -15.60
CA VAL A 21 -2.44 1.89 -14.67
C VAL A 21 -3.90 1.99 -14.26
N SER A 22 -4.20 1.80 -12.97
CA SER A 22 -5.56 1.89 -12.42
C SER A 22 -5.94 3.30 -11.96
N ALA A 23 -4.96 4.10 -11.56
CA ALA A 23 -5.12 5.50 -11.22
C ALA A 23 -3.92 6.26 -11.78
N SER A 24 -4.19 7.39 -12.44
CA SER A 24 -3.14 8.20 -13.04
C SER A 24 -2.12 8.64 -11.99
N PHE A 25 -0.84 8.54 -12.30
CA PHE A 25 0.23 8.92 -11.37
C PHE A 25 1.38 9.61 -12.11
N ARG A 26 2.10 10.44 -11.36
CA ARG A 26 3.30 11.12 -11.82
C ARG A 26 4.50 10.60 -11.04
N ILE A 27 5.53 10.17 -11.76
CA ILE A 27 6.85 9.88 -11.17
C ILE A 27 7.61 11.19 -11.02
N ALA A 28 7.97 11.52 -9.79
CA ALA A 28 8.64 12.76 -9.44
C ALA A 28 10.14 12.59 -9.18
N ILE A 29 10.57 11.45 -8.62
CA ILE A 29 11.97 11.19 -8.28
C ILE A 29 12.31 9.72 -8.58
N ALA A 30 13.51 9.50 -9.12
CA ALA A 30 14.18 8.21 -9.08
C ALA A 30 15.44 8.33 -8.21
N SER A 31 15.63 7.43 -7.24
CA SER A 31 16.76 7.44 -6.32
C SER A 31 17.36 6.06 -6.14
N LEU A 32 18.69 5.99 -6.02
CA LEU A 32 19.37 4.83 -5.46
C LEU A 32 19.04 4.69 -3.98
N THR A 33 19.17 3.46 -3.47
CA THR A 33 19.09 3.13 -2.05
C THR A 33 20.40 3.45 -1.32
N GLU A 34 20.37 3.49 0.02
CA GLU A 34 21.58 3.61 0.85
C GLU A 34 22.56 2.46 0.57
N GLN A 35 22.04 1.25 0.37
CA GLN A 35 22.81 0.07 0.04
C GLN A 35 23.11 0.04 -1.47
N ILE A 36 24.36 0.33 -1.82
CA ILE A 36 24.86 0.25 -3.20
C ILE A 36 25.53 -1.11 -3.43
N SER A 37 24.97 -1.91 -4.33
CA SER A 37 25.52 -3.22 -4.70
C SER A 37 26.76 -3.10 -5.59
N GLU A 38 26.74 -2.20 -6.58
CA GLU A 38 27.91 -1.91 -7.42
C GLU A 38 28.05 -0.42 -7.70
N ASN A 39 29.28 0.10 -7.67
CA ASN A 39 29.59 1.46 -8.10
C ASN A 39 29.66 1.59 -9.64
N LYS A 40 28.57 1.17 -10.30
CA LYS A 40 28.37 1.22 -11.75
C LYS A 40 27.08 1.96 -12.07
N ARG A 41 26.94 2.28 -13.36
CA ARG A 41 25.76 2.94 -13.91
C ARG A 41 24.52 2.06 -13.70
N THR A 42 23.45 2.67 -13.23
CA THR A 42 22.11 2.08 -13.14
C THR A 42 21.15 2.90 -13.99
N THR A 43 20.41 2.25 -14.88
CA THR A 43 19.49 2.93 -15.82
C THR A 43 18.07 2.46 -15.56
N VAL A 44 17.15 3.38 -15.35
CA VAL A 44 15.71 3.06 -15.24
C VAL A 44 15.09 3.10 -16.62
N THR A 45 14.35 2.06 -16.97
CA THR A 45 13.64 1.96 -18.25
C THR A 45 12.16 1.73 -18.03
N VAL A 46 11.36 2.21 -18.96
CA VAL A 46 9.93 1.92 -19.05
C VAL A 46 9.60 1.40 -20.45
N VAL A 47 8.72 0.42 -20.53
CA VAL A 47 8.10 0.00 -21.79
C VAL A 47 6.66 0.53 -21.81
N VAL A 48 6.31 1.26 -22.85
CA VAL A 48 4.95 1.75 -23.14
C VAL A 48 4.68 1.48 -24.62
N ASP A 49 3.49 0.98 -24.97
CA ASP A 49 3.13 0.60 -26.35
C ASP A 49 4.18 -0.31 -27.03
N ASN A 50 4.65 -1.32 -26.29
CA ASN A 50 5.71 -2.25 -26.72
C ASN A 50 7.04 -1.59 -27.14
N LYS A 51 7.29 -0.35 -26.74
CA LYS A 51 8.54 0.38 -26.99
C LYS A 51 9.23 0.71 -25.68
N GLU A 52 10.53 0.41 -25.61
CA GLU A 52 11.35 0.68 -24.44
C GLU A 52 11.96 2.10 -24.51
N TYR A 53 11.87 2.83 -23.41
CA TYR A 53 12.43 4.17 -23.22
C TYR A 53 13.29 4.20 -21.95
N VAL A 54 14.27 5.09 -21.94
CA VAL A 54 15.10 5.37 -20.75
C VAL A 54 14.50 6.56 -20.02
N LEU A 55 14.14 6.39 -18.74
CA LEU A 55 13.66 7.48 -17.89
C LEU A 55 14.84 8.29 -17.32
N CYS A 56 15.83 7.59 -16.76
CA CYS A 56 17.00 8.23 -16.18
C CYS A 56 18.21 7.30 -16.09
N THR A 57 19.34 7.87 -15.70
CA THR A 57 20.56 7.14 -15.39
C THR A 57 21.15 7.67 -14.09
N LEU A 58 21.31 6.78 -13.11
CA LEU A 58 21.87 7.04 -11.80
C LEU A 58 23.27 6.41 -11.72
N ILE A 59 24.17 7.06 -10.99
CA ILE A 59 25.55 6.62 -10.77
C ILE A 59 25.90 6.90 -9.30
N PRO A 60 26.25 5.88 -8.50
CA PRO A 60 26.68 6.08 -7.12
C PRO A 60 27.80 7.11 -7.00
N ASN A 61 27.77 7.92 -5.94
CA ASN A 61 28.69 9.03 -5.64
C ASN A 61 28.76 10.12 -6.71
N LYS A 62 27.79 10.19 -7.64
CA LYS A 62 27.73 11.23 -8.69
C LYS A 62 26.32 11.76 -8.94
N ILE A 63 25.41 10.86 -9.29
CA ILE A 63 24.00 11.15 -9.59
C ILE A 63 23.19 10.06 -8.90
N GLU A 64 22.97 10.22 -7.60
CA GLU A 64 22.29 9.19 -6.81
C GLU A 64 20.78 9.33 -6.85
N GLN A 65 20.28 10.50 -7.23
CA GLN A 65 18.87 10.77 -7.45
C GLN A 65 18.69 11.74 -8.61
N GLN A 66 17.53 11.66 -9.26
CA GLN A 66 17.15 12.55 -10.35
C GLN A 66 15.65 12.87 -10.26
N SER A 67 15.31 14.15 -10.38
CA SER A 67 13.92 14.59 -10.55
C SER A 67 13.40 14.20 -11.92
N LEU A 68 12.16 13.72 -11.95
CA LEU A 68 11.42 13.28 -13.12
C LEU A 68 10.08 13.99 -13.19
N ASP A 69 9.49 14.01 -14.39
CA ASP A 69 8.18 14.60 -14.62
C ASP A 69 7.46 13.77 -15.70
N HIS A 70 7.25 12.49 -15.39
CA HIS A 70 6.56 11.56 -16.27
C HIS A 70 5.23 11.17 -15.63
N THR A 71 4.13 11.50 -16.32
CA THR A 71 2.78 11.11 -15.94
C THR A 71 2.35 9.92 -16.76
N PHE A 72 1.81 8.91 -16.08
CA PHE A 72 1.17 7.75 -16.68
C PHE A 72 -0.33 7.82 -16.36
N VAL A 73 -1.15 7.61 -17.38
CA VAL A 73 -2.60 7.83 -17.32
C VAL A 73 -3.31 6.48 -17.13
N GLU A 74 -4.47 6.50 -16.48
CA GLU A 74 -5.34 5.33 -16.36
C GLU A 74 -5.53 4.60 -17.70
N GLY A 75 -5.42 3.27 -17.66
CA GLY A 75 -5.55 2.39 -18.83
C GLY A 75 -4.26 2.15 -19.61
N GLU A 76 -3.17 2.89 -19.34
CA GLU A 76 -1.88 2.63 -19.97
C GLU A 76 -1.28 1.30 -19.48
N GLU A 77 -0.74 0.49 -20.39
CA GLU A 77 0.06 -0.68 -20.05
C GLU A 77 1.53 -0.27 -19.98
N VAL A 78 2.11 -0.34 -18.77
CA VAL A 78 3.47 0.11 -18.51
C VAL A 78 4.28 -1.02 -17.89
N THR A 79 5.55 -1.13 -18.27
CA THR A 79 6.50 -2.05 -17.62
C THR A 79 7.77 -1.33 -17.21
N PHE A 80 8.02 -1.23 -15.91
CA PHE A 80 9.24 -0.64 -15.37
C PHE A 80 10.31 -1.70 -15.14
N ALA A 81 11.56 -1.33 -15.37
CA ALA A 81 12.71 -2.17 -15.09
C ALA A 81 13.94 -1.32 -14.78
N VAL A 82 14.93 -1.97 -14.16
CA VAL A 82 16.25 -1.37 -13.93
C VAL A 82 17.32 -2.19 -14.64
N LYS A 83 18.19 -1.50 -15.37
CA LYS A 83 19.40 -2.06 -16.00
C LYS A 83 20.62 -1.67 -15.17
N GLY A 84 21.25 -2.66 -14.56
CA GLY A 84 22.36 -2.51 -13.60
C GLY A 84 22.09 -3.33 -12.35
N GLU A 85 23.02 -3.26 -11.38
CA GLU A 85 22.99 -4.11 -10.19
C GLU A 85 22.43 -3.41 -8.93
N ASN A 86 22.07 -2.13 -9.03
CA ASN A 86 21.54 -1.39 -7.87
C ASN A 86 20.01 -1.33 -7.86
N ILE A 87 19.45 -1.33 -6.65
CA ILE A 87 18.03 -1.09 -6.40
C ILE A 87 17.73 0.40 -6.61
N VAL A 88 16.56 0.69 -7.19
CA VAL A 88 16.10 2.07 -7.42
C VAL A 88 14.69 2.23 -6.85
N HIS A 89 14.49 3.30 -6.09
CA HIS A 89 13.16 3.73 -5.64
C HIS A 89 12.64 4.78 -6.62
N LEU A 90 11.47 4.52 -7.20
CA LEU A 90 10.68 5.52 -7.90
C LEU A 90 9.63 6.04 -6.93
N THR A 91 9.53 7.36 -6.80
CA THR A 91 8.54 8.01 -5.94
C THR A 91 7.83 9.13 -6.69
N GLY A 92 6.61 9.40 -6.27
CA GLY A 92 5.70 10.25 -7.01
C GLY A 92 4.39 10.45 -6.28
N ASN A 93 3.37 10.81 -7.05
CA ASN A 93 2.04 11.06 -6.51
C ASN A 93 0.96 10.63 -7.51
N TYR A 94 -0.19 10.20 -7.00
CA TYR A 94 -1.39 10.05 -7.81
C TYR A 94 -1.88 11.44 -8.26
N VAL A 95 -2.43 11.52 -9.47
CA VAL A 95 -2.96 12.75 -10.08
C VAL A 95 -4.34 12.47 -10.67
N PHE A 96 -5.25 13.43 -10.57
CA PHE A 96 -6.55 13.37 -11.26
C PHE A 96 -6.65 14.46 -12.32
N THR A 97 -7.35 14.14 -13.40
CA THR A 97 -7.78 15.14 -14.37
C THR A 97 -9.09 15.76 -13.89
N ASP A 98 -9.25 17.07 -14.09
CA ASP A 98 -10.42 17.79 -13.58
C ASP A 98 -11.74 17.27 -14.23
N ASP A 99 -11.64 16.50 -15.32
CA ASP A 99 -12.75 15.78 -15.95
C ASP A 99 -13.27 14.58 -15.10
N ASP A 100 -12.48 14.08 -14.15
CA ASP A 100 -12.88 13.01 -13.21
C ASP A 100 -13.73 13.57 -12.05
N GLU A 101 -13.73 14.89 -11.84
CA GLU A 101 -14.54 15.56 -10.81
C GLU A 101 -16.02 15.71 -11.22
N GLU A 102 -16.35 15.54 -12.51
CA GLU A 102 -17.74 15.66 -13.02
C GLU A 102 -18.57 14.38 -12.75
N MET A 103 -17.95 13.30 -12.27
CA MET A 103 -18.64 12.05 -11.87
C MET A 103 -18.84 11.93 -10.35
N GLY A 104 -18.69 13.03 -9.60
CA GLY A 104 -18.64 12.97 -8.13
C GLY A 104 -19.25 14.14 -7.35
N SER A 105 -20.04 15.03 -7.95
CA SER A 105 -20.70 16.09 -7.18
C SER A 105 -22.11 16.41 -7.69
N GLU A 106 -23.12 15.79 -7.07
CA GLU A 106 -24.36 16.42 -6.55
C GLU A 106 -25.17 15.34 -5.79
N VAL A 107 -24.79 15.06 -4.55
CA VAL A 107 -25.73 14.54 -3.54
C VAL A 107 -25.68 15.49 -2.35
N ASP A 108 -26.27 16.66 -2.56
CA ASP A 108 -26.90 17.41 -1.48
C ASP A 108 -28.28 16.78 -1.28
N SER A 109 -28.35 15.74 -0.46
CA SER A 109 -29.61 15.18 0.03
C SER A 109 -29.48 14.99 1.54
N ASP A 110 -29.86 16.05 2.23
CA ASP A 110 -30.22 16.09 3.64
C ASP A 110 -31.48 15.24 3.89
N GLU A 111 -31.40 13.92 3.64
CA GLU A 111 -32.45 12.95 3.98
C GLU A 111 -31.87 11.81 4.82
N GLU A 112 -32.14 11.94 6.12
CA GLU A 112 -32.21 10.90 7.14
C GLU A 112 -32.95 9.64 6.62
N MET A 113 -32.22 8.60 6.18
CA MET A 113 -32.61 7.17 6.11
C MET A 113 -31.30 6.36 6.04
N GLY A 114 -30.96 5.41 6.92
CA GLY A 114 -31.81 4.42 7.57
C GLY A 114 -32.01 3.21 6.67
N SER A 115 -30.97 2.42 6.38
CA SER A 115 -31.00 0.97 6.05
C SER A 115 -29.63 0.54 5.47
N GLU A 116 -28.92 -0.36 6.14
CA GLU A 116 -28.93 -1.84 5.98
C GLU A 116 -27.60 -2.27 5.34
N VAL A 117 -26.59 -2.42 6.19
CA VAL A 117 -25.40 -3.20 5.89
C VAL A 117 -25.83 -4.66 5.84
N ASP A 118 -25.44 -5.35 4.78
CA ASP A 118 -25.71 -6.77 4.53
C ASP A 118 -25.38 -7.58 5.80
N SER A 119 -26.43 -8.17 6.37
CA SER A 119 -26.50 -8.61 7.76
C SER A 119 -26.27 -10.11 7.91
N ASP A 120 -25.09 -10.61 7.52
CA ASP A 120 -24.78 -12.03 7.73
C ASP A 120 -23.48 -12.30 8.52
N GLU A 121 -22.58 -11.32 8.69
CA GLU A 121 -21.35 -11.53 9.48
C GLU A 121 -21.44 -10.98 10.93
N GLU A 122 -22.21 -9.92 11.16
CA GLU A 122 -22.35 -9.32 12.50
C GLU A 122 -23.29 -10.07 13.46
N GLU A 123 -24.20 -10.92 12.97
CA GLU A 123 -25.06 -11.74 13.83
C GLU A 123 -24.35 -12.96 14.41
N LEU A 124 -23.31 -13.47 13.73
CA LEU A 124 -22.56 -14.63 14.20
C LEU A 124 -21.79 -14.30 15.48
N LEU A 125 -21.21 -13.10 15.57
CA LEU A 125 -20.39 -12.67 16.70
C LEU A 125 -21.23 -12.35 17.97
N LYS A 126 -22.49 -11.94 17.82
CA LYS A 126 -23.36 -11.55 18.95
C LYS A 126 -23.86 -12.74 19.80
N ASN A 127 -23.73 -13.96 19.30
CA ASN A 127 -24.16 -15.17 20.00
C ASN A 127 -23.00 -16.00 20.58
N LEU A 128 -21.77 -15.48 20.55
CA LEU A 128 -20.62 -16.17 21.14
C LEU A 128 -20.60 -16.00 22.66
N PRO A 129 -20.35 -17.09 23.42
CA PRO A 129 -20.13 -16.97 24.85
C PRO A 129 -18.82 -16.20 25.12
N GLU A 130 -18.86 -15.24 26.05
CA GLU A 130 -17.75 -14.31 26.43
C GLU A 130 -16.45 -14.99 26.92
N ASN A 131 -16.36 -16.32 26.92
CA ASN A 131 -15.20 -17.06 27.45
C ASN A 131 -14.84 -18.29 26.59
N ILE A 132 -15.03 -18.18 25.27
CA ILE A 132 -14.70 -19.24 24.32
C ILE A 132 -13.19 -19.30 24.08
N THR A 133 -12.61 -20.50 24.08
CA THR A 133 -11.19 -20.66 23.72
C THR A 133 -11.03 -20.65 22.19
N PRO A 134 -9.85 -20.28 21.65
CA PRO A 134 -9.60 -20.27 20.20
C PRO A 134 -9.89 -21.60 19.51
N GLU A 135 -9.70 -22.71 20.23
CA GLU A 135 -9.97 -24.07 19.74
C GLU A 135 -11.49 -24.34 19.61
N GLN A 136 -12.29 -23.82 20.53
CA GLN A 136 -13.75 -23.96 20.52
C GLN A 136 -14.40 -23.05 19.47
N LEU A 137 -13.80 -21.89 19.20
CA LEU A 137 -14.24 -20.97 18.15
C LEU A 137 -14.09 -21.59 16.75
N ARG A 138 -12.95 -22.26 16.50
CA ARG A 138 -12.69 -22.98 15.25
C ARG A 138 -13.69 -24.11 15.00
N GLU A 139 -14.06 -24.85 16.05
CA GLU A 139 -15.03 -25.96 15.93
C GLU A 139 -16.46 -25.46 15.65
N PHE A 140 -16.82 -24.26 16.13
CA PHE A 140 -18.11 -23.63 15.90
C PHE A 140 -18.27 -23.14 14.45
N LEU A 141 -17.23 -22.50 13.90
CA LEU A 141 -17.20 -22.03 12.50
C LEU A 141 -17.29 -23.19 11.50
N ASN A 142 -16.63 -24.31 11.80
CA ASN A 142 -16.59 -25.49 10.93
C ASN A 142 -17.93 -26.26 10.86
N GLN A 143 -18.88 -25.98 11.76
CA GLN A 143 -20.20 -26.65 11.79
C GLN A 143 -21.30 -25.90 11.02
N GLN A 144 -21.11 -24.63 10.64
CA GLN A 144 -22.17 -23.82 10.01
C GLN A 144 -21.88 -23.25 8.61
N GLY A 145 -20.68 -23.37 8.04
CA GLY A 145 -20.36 -22.81 6.71
C GLY A 145 -19.92 -23.84 5.67
N ASP A 146 -20.77 -24.12 4.68
CA ASP A 146 -20.44 -24.84 3.42
C ASP A 146 -20.07 -23.82 2.33
N SER A 147 -19.08 -22.98 2.60
CA SER A 147 -18.55 -21.97 1.69
C SER A 147 -17.03 -21.90 1.82
N ASP A 148 -16.35 -22.13 0.71
CA ASP A 148 -14.92 -22.41 0.52
C ASP A 148 -13.99 -21.19 0.76
N ASP A 149 -14.38 -20.27 1.63
CA ASP A 149 -13.59 -19.09 2.00
C ASP A 149 -12.98 -19.33 3.40
N GLU A 150 -11.68 -19.62 3.45
CA GLU A 150 -10.93 -19.75 4.71
C GLU A 150 -10.80 -18.38 5.40
N ILE A 151 -11.74 -18.09 6.30
CA ILE A 151 -11.66 -16.92 7.20
C ILE A 151 -10.54 -17.17 8.22
N ASP A 152 -9.52 -16.31 8.23
CA ASP A 152 -8.39 -16.40 9.14
C ASP A 152 -8.82 -15.95 10.55
N SER A 153 -8.90 -16.90 11.49
CA SER A 153 -9.39 -16.68 12.85
C SER A 153 -8.56 -15.68 13.66
N ASP A 154 -7.35 -15.39 13.20
CA ASP A 154 -6.39 -14.53 13.90
C ASP A 154 -6.72 -13.04 13.71
N GLU A 155 -7.52 -12.67 12.69
CA GLU A 155 -7.90 -11.28 12.39
C GLU A 155 -9.00 -10.76 13.33
N ILE A 156 -9.87 -11.64 13.84
CA ILE A 156 -11.00 -11.28 14.72
C ILE A 156 -10.52 -10.94 16.15
N ILE A 157 -9.47 -11.61 16.63
CA ILE A 157 -8.94 -11.41 17.99
C ILE A 157 -8.22 -10.05 18.12
N SER A 158 -7.70 -9.53 17.02
CA SER A 158 -7.00 -8.24 16.97
C SER A 158 -7.89 -7.04 17.27
N ALA A 159 -9.22 -7.17 17.19
CA ALA A 159 -10.14 -6.04 17.28
C ALA A 159 -10.54 -5.65 18.71
N GLU A 160 -10.25 -6.47 19.73
CA GLU A 160 -10.68 -6.21 21.12
C GLU A 160 -9.56 -5.81 22.10
N GLU A 161 -8.29 -5.76 21.70
CA GLU A 161 -7.18 -5.34 22.59
C GLU A 161 -6.80 -3.86 22.48
N SER A 162 -7.79 -2.96 22.42
CA SER A 162 -7.57 -1.54 22.71
C SER A 162 -8.35 -1.14 23.96
N GLU A 163 -7.68 -1.08 25.11
CA GLU A 163 -7.80 -0.05 26.17
C GLU A 163 -7.21 -0.55 27.51
N ASN A 164 -5.96 -0.15 27.79
CA ASN A 164 -5.53 0.43 29.08
C ASN A 164 -4.01 0.67 29.05
N ASP A 165 -3.63 1.93 28.84
CA ASP A 165 -2.28 2.44 29.12
C ASP A 165 -2.46 3.46 30.26
N ASP A 166 -2.10 3.06 31.48
CA ASP A 166 -2.15 3.89 32.69
C ASP A 166 -0.74 4.03 33.29
N GLU A 167 -0.50 5.25 33.75
CA GLU A 167 0.77 6.00 33.85
C GLU A 167 1.81 5.56 34.91
N GLU A 168 3.07 5.91 34.61
CA GLU A 168 4.21 6.40 35.42
C GLU A 168 4.52 5.86 36.85
N GLU A 169 5.80 5.55 37.10
CA GLU A 169 6.65 6.30 38.07
C GLU A 169 8.14 5.88 37.99
N GLU A 170 9.02 6.85 37.79
CA GLU A 170 10.48 6.74 37.93
C GLU A 170 10.88 6.83 39.42
N GLU A 171 11.58 5.83 39.95
CA GLU A 171 12.40 6.00 41.16
C GLU A 171 13.88 5.75 40.82
N GLU A 172 14.68 6.81 41.02
CA GLU A 172 16.15 6.78 40.98
C GLU A 172 16.69 5.99 42.18
N GLU A 173 17.40 4.88 41.94
CA GLU A 173 18.24 4.24 42.96
C GLU A 173 19.68 4.79 42.89
N GLU A 174 20.14 5.30 44.04
CA GLU A 174 21.53 5.66 44.34
C GLU A 174 22.45 4.42 44.49
N GLU A 175 23.75 4.69 44.40
CA GLU A 175 24.92 3.88 44.81
C GLU A 175 25.38 2.79 43.80
N GLU A 176 26.67 2.61 43.51
CA GLU A 176 27.78 2.37 44.43
C GLU A 176 29.18 2.63 43.81
N GLU A 177 30.15 2.84 44.72
CA GLU A 177 31.63 2.64 44.67
C GLU A 177 32.57 3.61 43.93
#